data_AF-A0A1Q3QAA4-F1
#
_entry.id   AF-A0A1Q3QAA4-F1
#
_cell.length_a   1.000
_cell.length_b   1.000
_cell.length_c   1.000
_cell.angle_alpha   90.00
_cell.angle_beta   90.00
_cell.angle_gamma   90.00
#
_symmetry.space_group_name_H-M   'P 1'
#
loop_
_entity.id
_entity.type
_entity.pdbx_description
1 polymer ?
#
loop_
_entity_poly.entity_id
_entity_poly.type
_entity_poly.pdbx_seq_one_letter_code
_entity_poly.pdbx_strand_id
1 'polypeptide(L)'
;MKNKVLLFVLLLSFATSCTFVDTNSPVEPDDTYLSLKSSQIMLPPDQTGDNMESVTIESLRIMVFSKATGKIITNKAFDITNLNLATKDPVTGYWIIDFSDIVVATKPGESIVYVVLNENIMSISGQTLTGALNTITTVAGMQTLVNTPLSYTHPLRVVYGTDGKPIEPPFIMSTFDEFNIPPNKPIDNPYVADLRGLAESNKGFALDRTMAKVTLESISSYPRYAGEITDNKKTSYIFILKAGLVNVPTQYLWSPNRLNTTPPASPPSPSPVLPYSGSFQTLDFGLENPTTGYYDRTWNGSITATATATVVWRQYGVSNIYKIDASAGSKSYGLVPPNTPTEFSVTENPNINNGNFLNYLKSYFSQGGGMLFNLGNITYSNTVITPVINGAYWELNEKNISYYVPEHILSDKSNPANATKLYVKASIASMPELNPNNVQFSENDVVWEKDKGEIKWTYPEAEIGTLITNAFIREPIPGNSGKVYHVWDGSKFWREARGTVTVTLINPDFAHITDGNIKEFYLPIQNTPTTENPVDYNIYRNHEYKFSVHALEQWTPTARNAVSETVNNGNNTAESIVLRFNDH
;
A
#
# COMPACT_ATOMS: atom_id res chain seq x y z
N MET A 1 29.91 -21.81 -27.25
CA MET A 1 29.45 -21.25 -25.95
C MET A 1 29.55 -19.74 -26.05
N LYS A 2 28.40 -19.11 -26.33
CA LYS A 2 28.20 -17.67 -26.55
C LYS A 2 27.55 -17.07 -25.30
N ASN A 3 27.67 -15.75 -25.18
CA ASN A 3 26.95 -14.84 -24.27
C ASN A 3 27.43 -14.79 -22.82
N LYS A 4 28.46 -13.96 -22.54
CA LYS A 4 28.60 -13.17 -21.30
C LYS A 4 29.56 -11.98 -21.50
N VAL A 5 29.28 -11.07 -22.42
CA VAL A 5 29.94 -9.74 -22.45
C VAL A 5 28.94 -8.71 -22.98
N LEU A 6 28.08 -8.19 -22.11
CA LEU A 6 27.41 -6.90 -22.31
C LEU A 6 26.76 -6.47 -20.98
N LEU A 7 27.55 -5.98 -20.03
CA LEU A 7 27.01 -5.35 -18.82
C LEU A 7 27.96 -4.32 -18.16
N PHE A 8 28.93 -3.76 -18.90
CA PHE A 8 29.99 -2.95 -18.26
C PHE A 8 30.37 -1.65 -19.00
N VAL A 9 29.47 -1.08 -19.81
CA VAL A 9 29.69 0.25 -20.40
C VAL A 9 28.48 1.14 -20.13
N LEU A 10 28.23 1.48 -18.87
CA LEU A 10 27.33 2.58 -18.50
C LEU A 10 27.64 3.10 -17.08
N LEU A 11 28.93 3.22 -16.77
CA LEU A 11 29.44 3.77 -15.51
C LEU A 11 30.68 4.63 -15.83
N LEU A 12 30.45 5.81 -16.39
CA LEU A 12 31.43 6.90 -16.38
C LEU A 12 30.69 8.23 -16.32
N SER A 13 30.36 8.64 -15.10
CA SER A 13 30.10 10.02 -14.73
C SER A 13 31.43 10.75 -14.62
N PHE A 14 31.68 11.70 -15.52
CA PHE A 14 32.58 12.83 -15.25
C PHE A 14 31.87 14.13 -15.65
N ALA A 15 31.72 15.01 -14.67
CA ALA A 15 31.49 16.41 -14.89
C ALA A 15 32.72 17.02 -15.57
N THR A 16 32.57 17.45 -16.82
CA THR A 16 33.36 18.52 -17.41
C THR A 16 32.42 19.41 -18.22
N SER A 17 32.11 20.58 -17.67
CA SER A 17 31.64 21.73 -18.42
C SER A 17 32.78 22.19 -19.33
N CYS A 18 32.88 21.59 -20.51
CA CYS A 18 33.62 22.13 -21.64
C CYS A 18 32.64 22.25 -22.80
N THR A 19 32.38 23.49 -23.22
CA THR A 19 31.84 23.81 -24.54
C THR A 19 32.76 23.18 -25.60
N PHE A 20 32.42 21.99 -26.07
CA PHE A 20 33.01 21.46 -27.28
C PHE A 20 32.18 21.95 -28.46
N VAL A 21 32.79 22.85 -29.22
CA VAL A 21 32.42 23.15 -30.60
C VAL A 21 32.62 21.85 -31.39
N ASP A 22 31.55 21.46 -32.07
CA ASP A 22 31.43 20.29 -32.93
C ASP A 22 32.62 20.20 -33.92
N THR A 23 33.46 19.17 -33.80
CA THR A 23 34.45 18.82 -34.82
C THR A 23 33.94 17.65 -35.65
N ASN A 24 32.91 17.92 -36.45
CA ASN A 24 32.61 17.20 -37.69
C ASN A 24 32.12 18.21 -38.73
N SER A 25 33.10 18.90 -39.34
CA SER A 25 32.96 19.90 -40.40
C SER A 25 32.15 21.15 -40.06
N PRO A 26 32.67 22.37 -40.31
CA PRO A 26 31.81 23.55 -40.32
C PRO A 26 30.76 23.32 -41.40
N VAL A 27 29.49 23.33 -41.00
CA VAL A 27 28.37 23.37 -41.93
C VAL A 27 28.51 24.71 -42.67
N GLU A 28 28.99 24.69 -43.91
CA GLU A 28 28.83 25.87 -44.76
C GLU A 28 27.32 26.13 -44.90
N PRO A 29 26.84 27.34 -44.57
CA PRO A 29 25.42 27.61 -44.56
C PRO A 29 24.92 27.69 -46.00
N ASP A 30 24.15 26.70 -46.43
CA ASP A 30 23.24 26.81 -47.58
C ASP A 30 22.01 27.70 -47.25
N ASP A 31 22.14 28.62 -46.29
CA ASP A 31 21.13 29.57 -45.81
C ASP A 31 19.74 28.93 -45.63
N THR A 32 19.71 27.68 -45.13
CA THR A 32 18.51 26.85 -45.01
C THR A 32 18.27 26.49 -43.55
N TYR A 33 17.10 26.87 -43.06
CA TYR A 33 16.66 26.70 -41.68
C TYR A 33 15.32 25.97 -41.64
N LEU A 34 15.08 25.30 -40.52
CA LEU A 34 13.87 24.55 -40.20
C LEU A 34 13.27 25.10 -38.90
N SER A 35 11.95 25.27 -38.85
CA SER A 35 11.19 25.36 -37.61
C SER A 35 10.11 24.30 -37.58
N LEU A 36 9.48 24.12 -36.43
CA LEU A 36 8.39 23.16 -36.24
C LEU A 36 7.08 23.91 -36.09
N LYS A 37 6.05 23.51 -36.83
CA LYS A 37 4.71 24.02 -36.58
C LYS A 37 4.19 23.47 -35.25
N SER A 38 3.30 24.23 -34.62
CA SER A 38 2.52 23.82 -33.47
C SER A 38 2.07 22.35 -33.56
N SER A 39 2.24 21.56 -32.51
CA SER A 39 1.78 20.17 -32.44
C SER A 39 0.60 20.06 -31.48
N GLN A 40 -0.34 19.14 -31.76
CA GLN A 40 -1.42 18.82 -30.83
C GLN A 40 -0.90 17.89 -29.75
N ILE A 41 -1.26 18.18 -28.51
CA ILE A 41 -1.02 17.32 -27.37
C ILE A 41 -2.35 17.06 -26.64
N MET A 42 -2.67 15.78 -26.45
CA MET A 42 -3.82 15.42 -25.62
C MET A 42 -3.41 15.47 -24.16
N LEU A 43 -3.92 16.47 -23.45
CA LEU A 43 -3.73 16.62 -22.01
C LEU A 43 -5.09 16.47 -21.32
N PRO A 44 -5.17 15.68 -20.23
CA PRO A 44 -6.37 15.65 -19.42
C PRO A 44 -6.67 17.08 -18.93
N PRO A 45 -7.94 17.51 -19.01
CA PRO A 45 -8.36 18.74 -18.40
C PRO A 45 -8.23 18.63 -16.87
N ASP A 46 -8.16 19.77 -16.20
CA ASP A 46 -8.33 19.83 -14.75
C ASP A 46 -9.76 19.40 -14.35
N GLN A 47 -10.02 19.30 -13.04
CA GLN A 47 -11.33 18.87 -12.52
C GLN A 47 -12.50 19.74 -13.00
N THR A 48 -12.25 20.97 -13.47
CA THR A 48 -13.28 21.90 -13.93
C THR A 48 -13.51 21.85 -15.44
N GLY A 49 -12.64 21.16 -16.21
CA GLY A 49 -12.74 21.09 -17.67
C GLY A 49 -12.11 22.28 -18.41
N ASP A 50 -11.76 23.34 -17.68
CA ASP A 50 -11.43 24.65 -18.25
C ASP A 50 -9.93 24.87 -18.42
N ASN A 51 -9.08 24.29 -17.57
CA ASN A 51 -7.62 24.41 -17.69
C ASN A 51 -6.92 23.07 -17.86
N MET A 52 -5.63 23.14 -18.16
CA MET A 52 -4.73 22.00 -18.19
C MET A 52 -4.46 21.52 -16.75
N GLU A 53 -4.58 20.20 -16.52
CA GLU A 53 -4.24 19.58 -15.24
C GLU A 53 -2.76 19.79 -14.91
N SER A 54 -1.87 19.28 -15.78
CA SER A 54 -0.42 19.52 -15.72
C SER A 54 0.27 19.00 -16.98
N VAL A 55 1.29 19.70 -17.46
CA VAL A 55 2.30 19.15 -18.37
C VAL A 55 3.68 19.70 -18.04
N THR A 56 4.69 18.84 -17.96
CA THR A 56 6.08 19.27 -17.77
C THR A 56 6.87 19.09 -19.05
N ILE A 57 7.38 20.18 -19.62
CA ILE A 57 8.22 20.18 -20.82
C ILE A 57 9.43 21.09 -20.59
N GLU A 58 10.60 20.48 -20.48
CA GLU A 58 11.85 21.17 -20.12
C GLU A 58 12.80 21.29 -21.31
N SER A 59 12.72 20.37 -22.28
CA SER A 59 13.65 20.32 -23.40
C SER A 59 12.99 19.87 -24.69
N LEU A 60 13.53 20.37 -25.80
CA LEU A 60 13.21 19.97 -27.16
C LEU A 60 14.50 19.67 -27.91
N ARG A 61 14.58 18.51 -28.58
CA ARG A 61 15.64 18.20 -29.53
C ARG A 61 15.06 17.98 -30.91
N ILE A 62 15.68 18.63 -31.89
CA ILE A 62 15.38 18.47 -33.31
C ILE A 62 16.57 17.75 -33.97
N MET A 63 16.28 16.64 -34.63
CA MET A 63 17.29 15.88 -35.38
C MET A 63 16.82 15.69 -36.81
N VAL A 64 17.66 16.06 -37.78
CA VAL A 64 17.35 15.93 -39.21
C VAL A 64 18.32 14.95 -39.82
N PHE A 65 17.81 13.93 -40.51
CA PHE A 65 18.60 12.93 -41.21
C PHE A 65 18.35 13.03 -42.72
N SER A 66 19.39 12.90 -43.53
CA SER A 66 19.25 12.74 -44.97
C SER A 66 18.57 11.41 -45.28
N LYS A 67 17.44 11.42 -46.00
CA LYS A 67 16.76 10.18 -46.40
C LYS A 67 17.63 9.34 -47.34
N ALA A 68 18.37 9.98 -48.23
CA ALA A 68 19.24 9.31 -49.21
C ALA A 68 20.42 8.55 -48.56
N THR A 69 21.00 9.09 -47.49
CA THR A 69 22.21 8.50 -46.87
C THR A 69 21.97 7.90 -45.48
N GLY A 70 20.82 8.21 -44.86
CA GLY A 70 20.53 7.89 -43.48
C GLY A 70 21.39 8.63 -42.44
N LYS A 71 22.27 9.55 -42.85
CA LYS A 71 23.18 10.28 -41.97
C LYS A 71 22.53 11.53 -41.38
N ILE A 72 22.94 11.87 -40.17
CA ILE A 72 22.49 13.09 -39.50
C ILE A 72 23.03 14.35 -40.22
N ILE A 73 22.16 15.34 -40.35
CA ILE A 73 22.42 16.67 -40.91
C ILE A 73 22.41 17.70 -39.78
N THR A 74 21.41 17.59 -38.90
CA THR A 74 21.17 18.53 -37.79
C THR A 74 20.93 17.72 -36.52
N ASN A 75 21.52 18.14 -35.41
CA ASN A 75 21.23 17.63 -34.07
C ASN A 75 21.30 18.80 -33.09
N LYS A 76 20.15 19.32 -32.67
CA LYS A 76 20.12 20.50 -31.80
C LYS A 76 19.13 20.32 -30.66
N ALA A 77 19.62 20.51 -29.44
CA ALA A 77 18.80 20.59 -28.24
C ALA A 77 18.55 22.05 -27.85
N PHE A 78 17.38 22.30 -27.28
CA PHE A 78 16.87 23.57 -26.80
C PHE A 78 16.34 23.37 -25.38
N ASP A 79 16.70 24.27 -24.47
CA ASP A 79 16.06 24.41 -23.16
C ASP A 79 14.81 25.27 -23.34
N ILE A 80 13.66 24.72 -22.96
CA ILE A 80 12.35 25.34 -23.13
C ILE A 80 11.56 25.40 -21.83
N THR A 81 12.23 25.19 -20.68
CA THR A 81 11.62 25.14 -19.34
C THR A 81 10.78 26.38 -19.01
N ASN A 82 11.15 27.55 -19.55
CA ASN A 82 10.50 28.83 -19.26
C ASN A 82 9.55 29.31 -20.38
N LEU A 83 9.29 28.49 -21.39
CA LEU A 83 8.40 28.87 -22.48
C LEU A 83 6.95 28.51 -22.12
N ASN A 84 6.05 29.48 -22.21
CA ASN A 84 4.61 29.21 -22.07
C ASN A 84 4.08 28.68 -23.40
N LEU A 85 4.17 27.37 -23.57
CA LEU A 85 4.00 26.74 -24.86
C LEU A 85 2.57 26.26 -25.15
N ALA A 86 1.75 26.03 -24.13
CA ALA A 86 0.47 25.34 -24.27
C ALA A 86 -0.72 26.32 -24.34
N THR A 87 -1.52 26.22 -25.40
CA THR A 87 -2.79 26.97 -25.57
C THR A 87 -3.93 26.02 -25.95
N LYS A 88 -5.16 26.29 -25.49
CA LYS A 88 -6.32 25.46 -25.82
C LYS A 88 -6.86 25.86 -27.19
N ASP A 89 -7.00 24.90 -28.09
CA ASP A 89 -7.68 25.08 -29.37
C ASP A 89 -9.19 25.26 -29.11
N PRO A 90 -9.79 26.41 -29.44
CA PRO A 90 -11.21 26.66 -29.18
C PRO A 90 -12.15 25.82 -30.06
N VAL A 91 -11.65 25.24 -31.15
CA VAL A 91 -12.45 24.45 -32.11
C VAL A 91 -12.40 22.96 -31.76
N THR A 92 -11.21 22.43 -31.49
CA THR A 92 -11.02 20.99 -31.23
C THR A 92 -11.02 20.63 -29.75
N GLY A 93 -10.81 21.62 -28.86
CA GLY A 93 -10.66 21.41 -27.42
C GLY A 93 -9.31 20.84 -26.99
N TYR A 94 -8.44 20.47 -27.94
CA TYR A 94 -7.10 19.96 -27.67
C TYR A 94 -6.15 21.05 -27.19
N TRP A 95 -5.13 20.66 -26.44
CA TRP A 95 -4.03 21.55 -26.12
C TRP A 95 -3.02 21.55 -27.26
N ILE A 96 -2.54 22.73 -27.62
CA ILE A 96 -1.58 22.95 -28.69
C ILE A 96 -0.31 23.48 -28.06
N ILE A 97 0.81 22.84 -28.39
CA ILE A 97 2.14 23.35 -28.09
C ILE A 97 2.74 23.99 -29.34
N ASP A 98 3.11 25.27 -29.28
CA ASP A 98 3.72 25.98 -30.40
C ASP A 98 5.25 26.06 -30.29
N PHE A 99 5.95 25.44 -31.25
CA PHE A 99 7.41 25.46 -31.37
C PHE A 99 7.89 26.34 -32.53
N SER A 100 7.01 27.14 -33.13
CA SER A 100 7.33 27.88 -34.36
C SER A 100 8.45 28.91 -34.22
N ASP A 101 8.65 29.43 -33.00
CA ASP A 101 9.74 30.34 -32.65
C ASP A 101 11.12 29.64 -32.57
N ILE A 102 11.16 28.31 -32.55
CA ILE A 102 12.40 27.54 -32.45
C ILE A 102 12.90 27.20 -33.85
N VAL A 103 14.00 27.86 -34.24
CA VAL A 103 14.60 27.73 -35.58
C VAL A 103 15.97 27.05 -35.50
N VAL A 104 16.24 26.11 -36.40
CA VAL A 104 17.50 25.35 -36.46
C VAL A 104 18.07 25.33 -37.88
N ALA A 105 19.39 25.47 -38.00
CA ALA A 105 20.08 25.34 -39.28
C ALA A 105 20.06 23.89 -39.80
N THR A 106 19.83 23.72 -41.10
CA THR A 106 19.77 22.40 -41.76
C THR A 106 20.21 22.46 -43.23
N LYS A 107 19.95 21.40 -44.00
CA LYS A 107 20.23 21.34 -45.45
C LYS A 107 18.97 21.00 -46.26
N PRO A 108 18.90 21.45 -47.52
CA PRO A 108 17.82 21.07 -48.41
C PRO A 108 17.86 19.59 -48.82
N GLY A 109 16.70 19.06 -49.22
CA GLY A 109 16.50 17.71 -49.74
C GLY A 109 15.55 16.85 -48.91
N GLU A 110 15.36 15.61 -49.38
CA GLU A 110 14.56 14.62 -48.69
C GLU A 110 15.19 14.24 -47.35
N SER A 111 14.42 14.45 -46.28
CA SER A 111 14.88 14.39 -44.91
C SER A 111 13.88 13.67 -44.02
N ILE A 112 14.40 13.02 -42.97
CA ILE A 112 13.61 12.47 -41.86
C ILE A 112 13.88 13.36 -40.65
N VAL A 113 12.84 13.99 -40.11
CA VAL A 113 12.94 14.92 -38.98
C VAL A 113 12.38 14.25 -37.73
N TYR A 114 13.22 14.05 -36.72
CA TYR A 114 12.84 13.58 -35.40
C TYR A 114 12.71 14.77 -34.44
N VAL A 115 11.74 14.63 -33.53
CA VAL A 115 11.52 15.52 -32.41
C VAL A 115 11.50 14.69 -31.13
N VAL A 116 12.27 15.12 -30.14
CA VAL A 116 12.31 14.51 -28.80
C VAL A 116 12.07 15.60 -27.77
N LEU A 117 11.07 15.40 -26.92
CA LEU A 117 10.84 16.22 -25.73
C LEU A 117 11.37 15.53 -24.49
N ASN A 118 11.80 16.31 -23.50
CA ASN A 118 12.18 15.82 -22.17
C ASN A 118 13.25 14.72 -22.21
N GLU A 119 14.40 15.02 -22.80
CA GLU A 119 15.52 14.06 -22.84
C GLU A 119 16.16 13.80 -21.46
N ASN A 120 15.91 14.68 -20.49
CA ASN A 120 16.35 14.52 -19.12
C ASN A 120 15.28 13.80 -18.28
N ILE A 121 15.38 12.47 -18.18
CA ILE A 121 14.45 11.61 -17.43
C ILE A 121 15.02 11.20 -16.06
N MET A 122 15.91 12.00 -15.47
CA MET A 122 16.58 11.67 -14.20
C MET A 122 15.59 11.38 -13.06
N SER A 123 14.49 12.13 -12.98
CA SER A 123 13.46 11.96 -11.95
C SER A 123 12.61 10.69 -12.12
N ILE A 124 12.64 10.08 -13.31
CA ILE A 124 11.86 8.87 -13.64
C ILE A 124 12.76 7.63 -13.56
N SER A 125 13.90 7.70 -14.26
CA SER A 125 14.76 6.56 -14.57
C SER A 125 16.16 6.66 -13.96
N GLY A 126 16.49 7.76 -13.27
CA GLY A 126 17.83 7.97 -12.71
C GLY A 126 18.93 8.19 -13.75
N GLN A 127 18.56 8.46 -15.01
CA GLN A 127 19.49 8.68 -16.12
C GLN A 127 19.03 9.84 -17.02
N THR A 128 19.96 10.41 -17.79
CA THR A 128 19.66 11.35 -18.88
C THR A 128 19.96 10.70 -20.23
N LEU A 129 19.16 11.02 -21.25
CA LEU A 129 19.35 10.54 -22.62
C LEU A 129 20.16 11.51 -23.48
N THR A 130 20.51 12.70 -22.95
CA THR A 130 21.28 13.74 -23.65
C THR A 130 22.57 13.19 -24.26
N GLY A 131 23.35 12.43 -23.49
CA GLY A 131 24.61 11.85 -23.96
C GLY A 131 24.41 10.86 -25.12
N ALA A 132 23.41 9.98 -25.01
CA ALA A 132 23.08 9.02 -26.06
C ALA A 132 22.63 9.74 -27.35
N LEU A 133 21.72 10.72 -27.23
CA LEU A 133 21.20 11.51 -28.34
C LEU A 133 22.29 12.35 -29.04
N ASN A 134 23.28 12.85 -28.31
CA ASN A 134 24.42 13.57 -28.89
C ASN A 134 25.32 12.67 -29.76
N THR A 135 25.35 11.36 -29.50
CA THR A 135 26.21 10.42 -30.24
C THR A 135 25.56 9.82 -31.48
N ILE A 136 24.27 10.09 -31.70
CA ILE A 136 23.53 9.59 -32.87
C ILE A 136 24.06 10.24 -34.15
N THR A 137 24.50 9.41 -35.09
CA THR A 137 25.00 9.84 -36.41
C THR A 137 24.15 9.33 -37.57
N THR A 138 23.23 8.40 -37.31
CA THR A 138 22.40 7.76 -38.35
C THR A 138 20.97 7.54 -37.89
N VAL A 139 20.03 7.48 -38.84
CA VAL A 139 18.62 7.17 -38.58
C VAL A 139 18.44 5.79 -37.92
N ALA A 140 19.26 4.81 -38.30
CA ALA A 140 19.23 3.47 -37.70
C ALA A 140 19.64 3.51 -36.21
N GLY A 141 20.63 4.34 -35.87
CA GLY A 141 21.01 4.59 -34.48
C GLY A 141 19.88 5.24 -33.69
N MET A 142 19.20 6.24 -34.27
CA MET A 142 18.06 6.89 -33.64
C MET A 142 16.90 5.92 -33.41
N GLN A 143 16.56 5.11 -34.41
CA GLN A 143 15.52 4.09 -34.31
C GLN A 143 15.85 3.04 -33.25
N THR A 144 17.11 2.61 -33.17
CA THR A 144 17.56 1.68 -32.13
C THR A 144 17.35 2.28 -30.74
N LEU A 145 17.70 3.55 -30.57
CA LEU A 145 17.57 4.25 -29.30
C LEU A 145 16.10 4.44 -28.88
N VAL A 146 15.25 4.96 -29.77
CA VAL A 146 13.82 5.20 -29.50
C VAL A 146 13.05 3.90 -29.23
N ASN A 147 13.44 2.80 -29.87
CA ASN A 147 12.83 1.49 -29.65
C ASN A 147 13.37 0.76 -28.40
N THR A 148 14.38 1.31 -27.72
CA THR A 148 14.92 0.73 -26.49
C THR A 148 14.00 1.08 -25.31
N PRO A 149 13.39 0.07 -24.64
CA PRO A 149 12.56 0.33 -23.47
C PRO A 149 13.35 1.00 -22.34
N LEU A 150 12.70 1.92 -21.64
CA LEU A 150 13.24 2.62 -20.48
C LEU A 150 12.66 2.01 -19.21
N SER A 151 13.50 1.68 -18.24
CA SER A 151 13.06 1.33 -16.89
C SER A 151 12.77 2.58 -16.07
N TYR A 152 11.92 2.49 -15.06
CA TYR A 152 11.75 3.53 -14.04
C TYR A 152 12.16 2.98 -12.68
N THR A 153 12.68 3.85 -11.80
CA THR A 153 13.40 3.39 -10.60
C THR A 153 12.50 3.10 -9.41
N HIS A 154 11.37 3.81 -9.28
CA HIS A 154 10.44 3.70 -8.15
C HIS A 154 9.00 3.93 -8.62
N PRO A 155 7.97 3.41 -7.90
CA PRO A 155 6.58 3.77 -8.16
C PRO A 155 6.42 5.30 -8.28
N LEU A 156 5.90 5.77 -9.42
CA LEU A 156 5.77 7.20 -9.70
C LEU A 156 4.47 7.74 -9.10
N ARG A 157 4.42 7.85 -7.76
CA ARG A 157 3.27 8.44 -7.07
C ARG A 157 3.12 9.89 -7.52
N VAL A 158 1.89 10.27 -7.87
CA VAL A 158 1.57 11.66 -8.21
C VAL A 158 1.64 12.51 -6.94
N VAL A 159 2.44 13.58 -7.01
CA VAL A 159 2.54 14.59 -5.98
C VAL A 159 1.79 15.82 -6.46
N TYR A 160 1.05 16.48 -5.57
CA TYR A 160 0.31 17.68 -5.89
C TYR A 160 1.04 18.92 -5.34
N GLY A 161 1.09 19.98 -6.14
CA GLY A 161 1.62 21.29 -5.77
C GLY A 161 0.67 22.04 -4.84
N THR A 162 1.11 23.22 -4.38
CA THR A 162 0.28 24.09 -3.51
C THR A 162 -0.94 24.67 -4.21
N ASP A 163 -0.95 24.66 -5.54
CA ASP A 163 -2.08 25.03 -6.40
C ASP A 163 -3.09 23.88 -6.60
N GLY A 164 -2.85 22.71 -6.00
CA GLY A 164 -3.70 21.53 -6.13
C GLY A 164 -3.53 20.79 -7.46
N LYS A 165 -2.53 21.15 -8.28
CA LYS A 165 -2.23 20.49 -9.55
C LYS A 165 -1.14 19.42 -9.40
N PRO A 166 -1.16 18.34 -10.19
CA PRO A 166 -0.06 17.39 -10.22
C PRO A 166 1.26 18.06 -10.62
N ILE A 167 2.33 17.72 -9.91
CA ILE A 167 3.71 17.99 -10.32
C ILE A 167 4.12 16.83 -11.22
N GLU A 168 3.97 17.02 -12.53
CA GLU A 168 4.29 15.98 -13.51
C GLU A 168 5.82 15.83 -13.70
N PRO A 169 6.37 14.61 -13.69
CA PRO A 169 7.74 14.38 -14.13
C PRO A 169 7.92 14.73 -15.62
N PRO A 170 9.12 15.13 -16.08
CA PRO A 170 9.43 15.34 -17.49
C PRO A 170 9.43 14.00 -18.25
N PHE A 171 8.25 13.53 -18.64
CA PHE A 171 8.12 12.32 -19.45
C PHE A 171 8.72 12.56 -20.83
N ILE A 172 9.66 11.71 -21.24
CA ILE A 172 10.17 11.72 -22.61
C ILE A 172 9.01 11.49 -23.58
N MET A 173 9.01 12.21 -24.69
CA MET A 173 8.08 12.01 -25.80
C MET A 173 8.87 12.09 -27.10
N SER A 174 8.57 11.26 -28.09
CA SER A 174 9.23 11.36 -29.38
C SER A 174 8.30 11.13 -30.57
N THR A 175 8.67 11.76 -31.68
CA THR A 175 7.99 11.62 -32.97
C THR A 175 8.92 11.89 -34.14
N PHE A 176 8.55 11.50 -35.36
CA PHE A 176 9.32 11.77 -36.57
C PHE A 176 8.47 11.74 -37.84
N ASP A 177 8.78 12.56 -38.84
CA ASP A 177 8.14 12.51 -40.17
C ASP A 177 9.16 12.70 -41.30
N GLU A 178 8.72 12.50 -42.54
CA GLU A 178 9.49 12.74 -43.75
C GLU A 178 9.09 14.06 -44.45
N PHE A 179 10.11 14.85 -44.80
CA PHE A 179 9.96 16.14 -45.44
C PHE A 179 10.89 16.28 -46.62
N ASN A 180 10.48 17.06 -47.63
CA ASN A 180 11.37 17.54 -48.66
C ASN A 180 11.65 19.02 -48.37
N ILE A 181 12.81 19.32 -47.79
CA ILE A 181 13.17 20.67 -47.35
C ILE A 181 13.70 21.44 -48.57
N PRO A 182 13.06 22.55 -48.99
CA PRO A 182 13.56 23.34 -50.12
C PRO A 182 14.82 24.14 -49.73
N PRO A 183 15.69 24.47 -50.71
CA PRO A 183 16.85 25.34 -50.48
C PRO A 183 16.46 26.80 -50.19
N ASN A 184 17.41 27.57 -49.66
CA ASN A 184 17.30 29.02 -49.42
C ASN A 184 16.11 29.39 -48.52
N LYS A 185 16.09 28.80 -47.33
CA LYS A 185 15.10 29.08 -46.29
C LYS A 185 15.76 29.85 -45.15
N PRO A 186 15.84 31.19 -45.22
CA PRO A 186 16.58 31.97 -44.24
C PRO A 186 15.95 31.87 -42.85
N ILE A 187 16.70 32.26 -41.82
CA ILE A 187 16.25 32.18 -40.42
C ILE A 187 14.93 32.91 -40.15
N ASP A 188 14.69 34.04 -40.84
CA ASP A 188 13.47 34.84 -40.72
C ASP A 188 12.27 34.26 -41.52
N ASN A 189 12.51 33.24 -42.36
CA ASN A 189 11.49 32.51 -43.12
C ASN A 189 11.89 31.05 -43.31
N PRO A 190 11.98 30.27 -42.22
CA PRO A 190 12.47 28.90 -42.26
C PRO A 190 11.45 27.98 -42.96
N TYR A 191 11.88 26.78 -43.35
CA TYR A 191 10.94 25.72 -43.69
C TYR A 191 10.21 25.29 -42.42
N VAL A 192 8.89 25.37 -42.41
CA VAL A 192 8.08 24.95 -41.27
C VAL A 192 7.67 23.49 -41.46
N ALA A 193 8.29 22.57 -40.72
CA ALA A 193 7.85 21.18 -40.66
C ALA A 193 6.58 21.08 -39.83
N ASP A 194 5.50 20.63 -40.45
CA ASP A 194 4.19 20.51 -39.81
C ASP A 194 4.08 19.19 -39.03
N LEU A 195 3.71 19.31 -37.75
CA LEU A 195 3.69 18.22 -36.76
C LEU A 195 2.26 17.93 -36.19
N ARG A 196 1.14 18.15 -36.93
CA ARG A 196 -0.28 18.12 -36.46
C ARG A 196 -1.22 16.94 -36.89
N GLY A 197 -0.83 15.67 -36.94
CA GLY A 197 -1.51 14.57 -37.70
C GLY A 197 -3.03 14.25 -37.53
N LEU A 198 -3.57 13.52 -38.55
CA LEU A 198 -4.75 12.58 -38.64
C LEU A 198 -5.78 12.68 -39.83
N ALA A 199 -5.43 13.23 -41.01
CA ALA A 199 -6.16 13.10 -42.30
C ALA A 199 -5.28 13.59 -43.48
N GLU A 200 -5.65 13.34 -44.75
CA GLU A 200 -4.80 13.52 -45.97
C GLU A 200 -4.16 14.93 -46.17
N SER A 201 -4.60 15.93 -45.42
CA SER A 201 -4.03 17.29 -45.30
C SER A 201 -2.93 17.44 -44.22
N ASN A 202 -2.58 16.37 -43.48
CA ASN A 202 -1.90 16.47 -42.19
C ASN A 202 -0.52 15.80 -42.26
N LYS A 203 0.53 16.62 -42.35
CA LYS A 203 1.87 16.23 -41.88
C LYS A 203 1.92 16.38 -40.36
N GLY A 204 2.50 15.40 -39.67
CA GLY A 204 2.80 15.46 -38.24
C GLY A 204 2.07 14.54 -37.26
N PHE A 205 2.30 14.69 -35.94
CA PHE A 205 1.92 13.71 -34.90
C PHE A 205 1.42 14.35 -33.60
N ALA A 206 0.52 13.64 -32.90
CA ALA A 206 0.24 13.92 -31.49
C ALA A 206 1.48 13.59 -30.63
N LEU A 207 1.88 14.51 -29.76
CA LEU A 207 2.87 14.25 -28.71
C LEU A 207 2.16 13.58 -27.55
N ASP A 208 2.40 12.30 -27.36
CA ASP A 208 1.76 11.52 -26.31
C ASP A 208 2.70 11.34 -25.12
N ARG A 209 2.18 11.52 -23.91
CA ARG A 209 2.85 11.07 -22.68
C ARG A 209 3.28 9.64 -22.84
N THR A 210 4.34 9.25 -22.16
CA THR A 210 4.81 7.87 -22.15
C THR A 210 4.20 7.02 -21.03
N MET A 211 3.39 7.64 -20.18
CA MET A 211 2.70 7.03 -19.04
C MET A 211 1.20 7.38 -19.05
N ALA A 212 0.40 6.50 -18.47
CA ALA A 212 -0.98 6.76 -18.05
C ALA A 212 -1.02 7.19 -16.58
N LYS A 213 -2.04 7.96 -16.19
CA LYS A 213 -2.31 8.24 -14.78
C LYS A 213 -3.37 7.26 -14.28
N VAL A 214 -3.15 6.65 -13.13
CA VAL A 214 -4.10 5.73 -12.50
C VAL A 214 -4.44 6.27 -11.12
N THR A 215 -5.72 6.46 -10.83
CA THR A 215 -6.21 7.14 -9.64
C THR A 215 -7.22 6.29 -8.88
N LEU A 216 -6.88 5.90 -7.64
CA LEU A 216 -7.83 5.45 -6.64
C LEU A 216 -8.46 6.67 -5.98
N GLU A 217 -9.69 6.98 -6.36
CA GLU A 217 -10.43 8.12 -5.80
C GLU A 217 -10.78 7.86 -4.34
N SER A 218 -11.39 6.71 -4.04
CA SER A 218 -11.82 6.35 -2.68
C SER A 218 -12.05 4.85 -2.50
N ILE A 219 -11.95 4.41 -1.24
CA ILE A 219 -12.45 3.11 -0.80
C ILE A 219 -13.42 3.36 0.36
N SER A 220 -14.64 2.84 0.25
CA SER A 220 -15.68 3.07 1.24
C SER A 220 -16.71 1.95 1.28
N SER A 221 -17.66 2.03 2.21
CA SER A 221 -18.87 1.21 2.19
C SER A 221 -20.10 1.99 1.70
N TYR A 222 -19.92 3.21 1.17
CA TYR A 222 -21.03 3.96 0.60
C TYR A 222 -21.57 3.23 -0.65
N PRO A 223 -22.89 3.30 -0.90
CA PRO A 223 -23.47 2.73 -2.11
C PRO A 223 -22.87 3.39 -3.37
N ARG A 224 -22.88 2.67 -4.49
CA ARG A 224 -22.36 3.19 -5.77
C ARG A 224 -23.30 4.23 -6.36
N TYR A 225 -24.59 4.05 -6.12
CA TYR A 225 -25.66 4.92 -6.61
C TYR A 225 -26.62 5.27 -5.47
N ALA A 226 -27.22 6.46 -5.55
CA ALA A 226 -28.26 6.85 -4.62
C ALA A 226 -29.41 5.81 -4.63
N GLY A 227 -29.75 5.28 -3.46
CA GLY A 227 -30.82 4.28 -3.28
C GLY A 227 -30.38 2.81 -3.35
N GLU A 228 -29.12 2.51 -3.66
CA GLU A 228 -28.60 1.14 -3.54
C GLU A 228 -28.50 0.73 -2.06
N ILE A 229 -28.90 -0.51 -1.75
CA ILE A 229 -28.96 -1.02 -0.38
C ILE A 229 -27.58 -1.57 0.01
N THR A 230 -27.11 -1.18 1.19
CA THR A 230 -25.86 -1.69 1.81
C THR A 230 -26.16 -2.26 3.19
N ASP A 231 -25.58 -3.40 3.52
CA ASP A 231 -25.67 -3.96 4.88
C ASP A 231 -24.62 -3.31 5.77
N ASN A 232 -24.93 -2.11 6.25
CA ASN A 232 -23.99 -1.28 7.05
C ASN A 232 -23.47 -2.00 8.29
N LYS A 233 -24.24 -2.94 8.86
CA LYS A 233 -23.79 -3.75 9.99
C LYS A 233 -22.70 -4.73 9.55
N LYS A 234 -22.93 -5.48 8.47
CA LYS A 234 -21.94 -6.44 7.97
C LYS A 234 -20.70 -5.75 7.41
N THR A 235 -20.86 -4.68 6.63
CA THR A 235 -19.72 -3.98 6.04
C THR A 235 -18.84 -3.29 7.08
N SER A 236 -19.36 -2.98 8.27
CA SER A 236 -18.56 -2.44 9.38
C SER A 236 -17.40 -3.37 9.81
N TYR A 237 -17.50 -4.68 9.58
CA TYR A 237 -16.43 -5.63 9.90
C TYR A 237 -15.34 -5.71 8.82
N ILE A 238 -15.52 -5.06 7.68
CA ILE A 238 -14.59 -5.14 6.55
C ILE A 238 -13.49 -4.09 6.73
N PHE A 239 -12.25 -4.55 6.88
CA PHE A 239 -11.07 -3.69 6.96
C PHE A 239 -10.20 -3.88 5.74
N ILE A 240 -9.68 -2.78 5.19
CA ILE A 240 -8.73 -2.80 4.08
C ILE A 240 -7.33 -2.98 4.65
N LEU A 241 -6.68 -4.07 4.26
CA LEU A 241 -5.33 -4.41 4.70
C LEU A 241 -4.27 -3.92 3.72
N LYS A 242 -4.60 -3.85 2.42
CA LYS A 242 -3.68 -3.44 1.36
C LYS A 242 -4.43 -2.93 0.14
N ALA A 243 -3.89 -1.92 -0.53
CA ALA A 243 -4.34 -1.47 -1.84
C ALA A 243 -3.14 -1.21 -2.75
N GLY A 244 -3.28 -1.44 -4.05
CA GLY A 244 -2.17 -1.26 -4.98
C GLY A 244 -2.52 -1.62 -6.42
N LEU A 245 -1.48 -1.75 -7.24
CA LEU A 245 -1.57 -2.22 -8.62
C LEU A 245 -0.74 -3.48 -8.81
N VAL A 246 -1.25 -4.47 -9.54
CA VAL A 246 -0.50 -5.68 -9.93
C VAL A 246 -0.37 -5.74 -11.45
N ASN A 247 0.59 -6.51 -11.95
CA ASN A 247 0.89 -6.62 -13.37
C ASN A 247 1.22 -5.26 -14.04
N VAL A 248 1.91 -4.37 -13.32
CA VAL A 248 2.37 -3.10 -13.89
C VAL A 248 3.65 -3.36 -14.68
N PRO A 249 3.79 -2.92 -15.95
CA PRO A 249 5.04 -3.05 -16.68
C PRO A 249 6.18 -2.34 -15.94
N THR A 250 7.38 -2.93 -15.96
CA THR A 250 8.60 -2.35 -15.34
C THR A 250 9.34 -1.40 -16.29
N GLN A 251 8.90 -1.32 -17.54
CA GLN A 251 9.52 -0.54 -18.59
C GLN A 251 8.45 0.17 -19.42
N TYR A 252 8.82 1.28 -20.05
CA TYR A 252 8.00 2.08 -20.94
C TYR A 252 8.76 2.41 -22.23
N LEU A 253 8.03 2.76 -23.30
CA LEU A 253 8.63 3.16 -24.58
C LEU A 253 8.49 4.66 -24.80
N TRP A 254 9.29 5.24 -25.68
CA TRP A 254 9.36 6.70 -25.89
C TRP A 254 8.19 7.26 -26.70
N SER A 255 7.53 6.42 -27.50
CA SER A 255 6.41 6.81 -28.37
C SER A 255 5.43 5.64 -28.57
N PRO A 256 4.11 5.90 -28.69
CA PRO A 256 3.13 4.89 -29.08
C PRO A 256 3.14 4.61 -30.60
N ASN A 257 3.62 5.55 -31.42
CA ASN A 257 3.63 5.46 -32.88
C ASN A 257 4.88 4.68 -33.37
N ARG A 258 4.79 3.35 -33.43
CA ARG A 258 5.91 2.50 -33.87
C ARG A 258 6.15 2.54 -35.38
N LEU A 259 7.42 2.66 -35.77
CA LEU A 259 7.93 2.15 -37.04
C LEU A 259 8.07 0.63 -36.95
N ASN A 260 7.13 -0.10 -37.54
CA ASN A 260 7.22 -1.56 -37.59
C ASN A 260 7.89 -2.10 -38.86
N THR A 261 8.23 -1.25 -39.84
CA THR A 261 8.92 -1.67 -41.07
C THR A 261 10.06 -0.74 -41.47
N THR A 262 11.14 -1.34 -42.01
CA THR A 262 12.22 -0.63 -42.72
C THR A 262 12.20 -1.04 -44.20
N PRO A 263 12.01 -0.10 -45.15
CA PRO A 263 11.62 1.30 -44.96
C PRO A 263 10.17 1.43 -44.46
N PRO A 264 9.73 2.62 -43.98
CA PRO A 264 8.33 2.89 -43.69
C PRO A 264 7.51 2.53 -44.91
N ALA A 265 6.54 1.62 -44.79
CA ALA A 265 5.63 1.35 -45.88
C ALA A 265 4.89 2.65 -46.21
N SER A 266 4.72 2.95 -47.51
CA SER A 266 3.88 4.05 -47.96
C SER A 266 2.60 3.47 -48.56
N PRO A 267 1.40 3.86 -48.07
CA PRO A 267 1.17 4.77 -46.94
C PRO A 267 1.60 4.12 -45.61
N PRO A 268 1.90 4.93 -44.56
CA PRO A 268 2.24 4.42 -43.23
C PRO A 268 1.08 3.55 -42.73
N SER A 269 1.19 2.25 -42.91
CA SER A 269 0.21 1.31 -42.41
C SER A 269 0.40 1.20 -40.89
N PRO A 270 -0.67 1.28 -40.07
CA PRO A 270 -0.61 1.04 -38.63
C PRO A 270 -0.37 -0.46 -38.41
N SER A 271 0.86 -0.92 -38.65
CA SER A 271 1.25 -2.28 -38.28
C SER A 271 1.19 -2.41 -36.75
N PRO A 272 0.68 -3.52 -36.21
CA PRO A 272 0.25 -3.59 -34.82
C PRO A 272 1.40 -3.38 -33.84
N VAL A 273 1.15 -2.51 -32.87
CA VAL A 273 2.04 -2.15 -31.75
C VAL A 273 2.35 -3.48 -31.01
N LEU A 274 3.58 -4.00 -31.12
CA LEU A 274 4.01 -5.27 -30.50
C LEU A 274 3.66 -5.38 -28.99
N PRO A 275 3.12 -6.51 -28.51
CA PRO A 275 2.80 -6.69 -27.09
C PRO A 275 3.99 -6.44 -26.17
N TYR A 276 3.71 -6.05 -24.93
CA TYR A 276 4.75 -5.92 -23.91
C TYR A 276 5.42 -7.29 -23.65
N SER A 277 6.75 -7.32 -23.71
CA SER A 277 7.56 -8.54 -23.55
C SER A 277 8.51 -8.49 -22.34
N GLY A 278 8.45 -7.43 -21.54
CA GLY A 278 9.28 -7.26 -20.35
C GLY A 278 8.67 -7.90 -19.09
N SER A 279 9.24 -7.56 -17.93
CA SER A 279 8.77 -8.02 -16.63
C SER A 279 7.69 -7.12 -16.03
N PHE A 280 6.82 -7.71 -15.21
CA PHE A 280 5.82 -6.96 -14.44
C PHE A 280 6.22 -6.81 -12.98
N GLN A 281 5.64 -5.82 -12.32
CA GLN A 281 5.77 -5.59 -10.89
C GLN A 281 4.42 -5.33 -10.21
N THR A 282 4.45 -5.38 -8.89
CA THR A 282 3.37 -4.94 -8.01
C THR A 282 3.74 -3.60 -7.41
N LEU A 283 2.84 -2.63 -7.49
CA LEU A 283 2.94 -1.34 -6.80
C LEU A 283 2.07 -1.40 -5.55
N ASP A 284 2.70 -1.29 -4.40
CA ASP A 284 2.00 -1.09 -3.14
C ASP A 284 1.76 0.41 -2.92
N PHE A 285 0.57 0.79 -2.50
CA PHE A 285 0.32 2.18 -2.12
C PHE A 285 0.97 2.53 -0.78
N GLY A 286 1.20 1.54 0.10
CA GLY A 286 1.99 1.70 1.32
C GLY A 286 1.39 2.71 2.30
N LEU A 287 0.06 2.75 2.40
CA LEU A 287 -0.69 3.68 3.27
C LEU A 287 -1.32 2.96 4.48
N GLU A 288 -0.92 1.73 4.75
CA GLU A 288 -1.29 1.03 5.98
C GLU A 288 -0.70 1.75 7.20
N ASN A 289 -1.45 1.84 8.29
CA ASN A 289 -0.92 2.34 9.55
C ASN A 289 0.14 1.34 10.07
N PRO A 290 1.39 1.76 10.30
CA PRO A 290 2.48 0.85 10.66
C PRO A 290 2.32 0.21 12.03
N THR A 291 1.46 0.75 12.89
CA THR A 291 1.18 0.20 14.23
C THR A 291 0.11 -0.87 14.17
N THR A 292 -0.96 -0.64 13.42
CA THR A 292 -2.14 -1.53 13.40
C THR A 292 -2.13 -2.52 12.23
N GLY A 293 -1.39 -2.24 11.15
CA GLY A 293 -1.22 -3.12 10.00
C GLY A 293 -2.39 -3.09 9.00
N TYR A 294 -3.24 -2.07 9.04
CA TYR A 294 -4.36 -1.87 8.11
C TYR A 294 -4.60 -0.37 7.84
N TYR A 295 -5.43 -0.04 6.86
CA TYR A 295 -5.72 1.35 6.48
C TYR A 295 -6.64 2.00 7.50
N ASP A 296 -6.28 3.21 7.93
CA ASP A 296 -7.14 4.01 8.80
C ASP A 296 -8.42 4.42 8.06
N ARG A 297 -9.54 4.34 8.77
CA ARG A 297 -10.88 4.65 8.24
C ARG A 297 -11.67 5.48 9.23
N THR A 298 -12.54 6.33 8.69
CA THR A 298 -13.59 6.99 9.47
C THR A 298 -14.83 6.12 9.44
N TRP A 299 -15.31 5.71 10.61
CA TRP A 299 -16.53 4.92 10.78
C TRP A 299 -17.41 5.54 11.86
N ASN A 300 -18.61 5.96 11.47
CA ASN A 300 -19.55 6.66 12.38
C ASN A 300 -20.50 5.71 13.12
N GLY A 301 -20.15 4.42 13.19
CA GLY A 301 -20.93 3.41 13.91
C GLY A 301 -20.51 3.30 15.37
N SER A 302 -21.07 2.32 16.07
CA SER A 302 -20.74 2.07 17.47
C SER A 302 -20.82 0.59 17.81
N ILE A 303 -19.94 0.15 18.71
CA ILE A 303 -19.97 -1.17 19.32
C ILE A 303 -20.26 -1.02 20.80
N THR A 304 -21.20 -1.82 21.30
CA THR A 304 -21.32 -2.13 22.73
C THR A 304 -21.27 -3.63 22.87
N ALA A 305 -20.72 -4.15 23.97
CA ALA A 305 -20.62 -5.59 24.15
C ALA A 305 -20.74 -5.95 25.63
N THR A 306 -21.47 -7.03 25.89
CA THR A 306 -21.50 -7.67 27.20
C THR A 306 -20.81 -9.01 27.13
N ALA A 307 -20.04 -9.35 28.14
CA ALA A 307 -19.37 -10.64 28.25
C ALA A 307 -19.88 -11.36 29.49
N THR A 308 -20.26 -12.62 29.33
CA THR A 308 -20.53 -13.54 30.44
C THR A 308 -19.45 -14.61 30.46
N ALA A 309 -18.81 -14.82 31.60
CA ALA A 309 -17.73 -15.79 31.73
C ALA A 309 -17.80 -16.52 33.07
N THR A 310 -17.35 -17.77 33.08
CA THR A 310 -16.96 -18.45 34.30
C THR A 310 -15.64 -17.85 34.76
N VAL A 311 -15.56 -17.47 36.03
CA VAL A 311 -14.36 -16.92 36.64
C VAL A 311 -13.83 -17.88 37.69
N VAL A 312 -12.51 -18.03 37.70
CA VAL A 312 -11.77 -18.72 38.75
C VAL A 312 -10.84 -17.72 39.39
N TRP A 313 -11.06 -17.44 40.67
CA TRP A 313 -10.19 -16.56 41.44
C TRP A 313 -9.35 -17.37 42.39
N ARG A 314 -8.04 -17.37 42.14
CA ARG A 314 -7.06 -18.00 43.02
C ARG A 314 -6.36 -16.94 43.87
N GLN A 315 -6.54 -17.04 45.18
CA GLN A 315 -5.80 -16.23 46.15
C GLN A 315 -4.60 -17.00 46.65
N TYR A 316 -3.42 -16.43 46.49
CA TYR A 316 -2.20 -16.89 47.14
C TYR A 316 -2.01 -16.18 48.49
N GLY A 317 -1.31 -16.82 49.43
CA GLY A 317 -1.00 -16.21 50.71
C GLY A 317 -0.02 -15.04 50.55
N VAL A 318 -0.14 -14.01 51.39
CA VAL A 318 0.70 -12.79 51.31
C VAL A 318 1.76 -12.68 52.42
N SER A 319 1.78 -13.61 53.37
CA SER A 319 2.65 -13.52 54.54
C SER A 319 3.23 -14.88 54.90
N ASN A 320 4.45 -14.86 55.43
CA ASN A 320 5.08 -16.05 55.97
C ASN A 320 4.29 -16.61 57.15
N ILE A 321 4.13 -17.94 57.16
CA ILE A 321 3.48 -18.68 58.22
C ILE A 321 4.56 -19.27 59.10
N TYR A 322 4.53 -18.98 60.39
CA TYR A 322 5.52 -19.45 61.35
C TYR A 322 4.97 -20.60 62.18
N LYS A 323 5.88 -21.50 62.60
CA LYS A 323 5.59 -22.39 63.72
C LYS A 323 5.73 -21.59 65.02
N ILE A 324 4.63 -21.42 65.73
CA ILE A 324 4.53 -20.55 66.92
C ILE A 324 4.39 -21.35 68.23
N ASP A 325 4.23 -22.67 68.14
CA ASP A 325 4.26 -23.59 69.28
C ASP A 325 4.93 -24.91 68.86
N ALA A 326 5.71 -25.49 69.77
CA ALA A 326 6.29 -26.82 69.64
C ALA A 326 5.25 -27.94 69.84
N SER A 327 4.08 -27.61 70.42
CA SER A 327 3.01 -28.58 70.70
C SER A 327 2.37 -29.17 69.44
N ALA A 328 1.79 -30.36 69.61
CA ALA A 328 1.13 -31.12 68.55
C ALA A 328 -0.37 -30.80 68.36
N GLY A 329 -0.85 -29.73 68.99
CA GLY A 329 -2.28 -29.40 69.09
C GLY A 329 -2.76 -28.35 68.09
N SER A 330 -4.01 -27.93 68.23
CA SER A 330 -4.51 -26.75 67.52
C SER A 330 -3.71 -25.50 67.94
N LYS A 331 -3.42 -24.60 66.98
CA LYS A 331 -2.68 -23.31 67.16
C LYS A 331 -1.15 -23.38 67.06
N SER A 332 -0.56 -24.45 66.51
CA SER A 332 0.90 -24.53 66.30
C SER A 332 1.44 -23.63 65.17
N TYR A 333 0.56 -22.97 64.41
CA TYR A 333 0.91 -22.11 63.27
C TYR A 333 0.28 -20.74 63.43
N GLY A 334 0.98 -19.69 62.97
CA GLY A 334 0.51 -18.32 63.10
C GLY A 334 1.33 -17.32 62.30
N LEU A 335 0.81 -16.09 62.20
CA LEU A 335 1.53 -14.92 61.72
C LEU A 335 2.25 -14.22 62.88
N VAL A 336 3.29 -13.47 62.53
CA VAL A 336 4.10 -12.67 63.46
C VAL A 336 4.13 -11.24 62.92
N PRO A 337 3.67 -10.23 63.68
CA PRO A 337 2.87 -10.26 64.93
C PRO A 337 1.43 -10.82 64.71
N PRO A 338 0.65 -11.13 65.79
CA PRO A 338 0.89 -10.87 67.21
C PRO A 338 1.61 -11.99 67.96
N ASN A 339 1.91 -13.11 67.30
CA ASN A 339 2.58 -14.24 67.96
C ASN A 339 4.10 -14.03 68.00
N THR A 340 4.77 -14.87 68.78
CA THR A 340 6.23 -15.02 68.77
C THR A 340 6.57 -16.37 68.14
N PRO A 341 7.42 -16.45 67.10
CA PRO A 341 7.80 -17.72 66.52
C PRO A 341 8.61 -18.54 67.53
N THR A 342 8.39 -19.87 67.54
CA THR A 342 9.13 -20.77 68.44
C THR A 342 10.52 -21.05 67.88
N GLU A 343 11.53 -21.06 68.74
CA GLU A 343 12.91 -21.37 68.37
C GLU A 343 13.15 -22.88 68.32
N PHE A 344 13.65 -23.36 67.18
CA PHE A 344 13.99 -24.77 66.98
C PHE A 344 15.50 -24.93 66.79
N SER A 345 16.04 -26.10 67.15
CA SER A 345 17.45 -26.38 66.87
C SER A 345 17.68 -26.49 65.35
N VAL A 346 18.82 -26.05 64.84
CA VAL A 346 19.13 -26.03 63.39
C VAL A 346 18.99 -27.41 62.68
N THR A 347 19.13 -28.50 63.42
CA THR A 347 19.00 -29.88 62.92
C THR A 347 17.58 -30.44 63.01
N GLU A 348 16.66 -29.73 63.65
CA GLU A 348 15.29 -30.18 63.87
C GLU A 348 14.45 -30.02 62.60
N ASN A 349 13.65 -31.04 62.28
CA ASN A 349 12.65 -30.96 61.22
C ASN A 349 11.27 -30.76 61.86
N PRO A 350 10.44 -29.81 61.39
CA PRO A 350 9.11 -29.63 61.94
C PRO A 350 8.25 -30.87 61.69
N ASN A 351 7.53 -31.36 62.70
CA ASN A 351 6.40 -32.24 62.48
C ASN A 351 5.17 -31.38 62.11
N ILE A 352 4.78 -31.46 60.85
CA ILE A 352 3.82 -30.51 60.24
C ILE A 352 2.35 -31.01 60.38
N ASN A 353 2.17 -32.31 60.61
CA ASN A 353 0.85 -32.92 60.84
C ASN A 353 0.34 -32.79 62.29
N ASN A 354 1.24 -32.42 63.20
CA ASN A 354 1.02 -32.20 64.63
C ASN A 354 0.22 -30.91 64.93
N GLY A 355 -0.87 -30.62 64.22
CA GLY A 355 -1.67 -29.40 64.50
C GLY A 355 -2.66 -29.00 63.41
N ASN A 356 -2.87 -29.88 62.43
CA ASN A 356 -3.84 -29.69 61.35
C ASN A 356 -3.57 -28.41 60.52
N PHE A 357 -2.40 -28.37 59.87
CA PHE A 357 -1.95 -27.23 59.04
C PHE A 357 -3.00 -26.79 58.00
N LEU A 358 -3.73 -27.73 57.40
CA LEU A 358 -4.82 -27.42 56.47
C LEU A 358 -5.94 -26.62 57.14
N ASN A 359 -6.35 -26.98 58.36
CA ASN A 359 -7.31 -26.18 59.13
C ASN A 359 -6.77 -24.79 59.46
N TYR A 360 -5.48 -24.67 59.76
CA TYR A 360 -4.86 -23.35 59.93
C TYR A 360 -4.91 -22.55 58.63
N LEU A 361 -4.56 -23.13 57.48
CA LEU A 361 -4.65 -22.45 56.18
C LEU A 361 -6.07 -21.95 55.90
N LYS A 362 -7.10 -22.77 56.19
CA LYS A 362 -8.50 -22.36 56.05
C LYS A 362 -8.79 -21.10 56.87
N SER A 363 -8.35 -21.07 58.14
CA SER A 363 -8.46 -19.90 59.02
C SER A 363 -7.65 -18.70 58.51
N TYR A 364 -6.39 -18.90 58.14
CA TYR A 364 -5.47 -17.88 57.64
C TYR A 364 -6.08 -17.11 56.47
N PHE A 365 -6.60 -17.82 55.47
CA PHE A 365 -7.25 -17.18 54.32
C PHE A 365 -8.58 -16.52 54.69
N SER A 366 -9.40 -17.11 55.57
CA SER A 366 -10.67 -16.51 56.01
C SER A 366 -10.48 -15.18 56.76
N GLN A 367 -9.31 -14.99 57.38
CA GLN A 367 -8.95 -13.78 58.13
C GLN A 367 -8.22 -12.74 57.26
N GLY A 368 -8.22 -12.89 55.94
CA GLY A 368 -7.61 -11.94 55.02
C GLY A 368 -6.14 -12.22 54.69
N GLY A 369 -5.62 -13.42 54.97
CA GLY A 369 -4.26 -13.83 54.61
C GLY A 369 -4.01 -14.03 53.11
N GLY A 370 -5.03 -13.86 52.25
CA GLY A 370 -4.91 -13.98 50.80
C GLY A 370 -4.71 -12.64 50.10
N MET A 371 -4.16 -12.68 48.88
CA MET A 371 -4.09 -11.50 48.01
C MET A 371 -5.48 -10.89 47.75
N LEU A 372 -5.52 -9.56 47.64
CA LEU A 372 -6.75 -8.84 47.32
C LEU A 372 -7.28 -9.19 45.92
N PHE A 373 -8.58 -8.94 45.72
CA PHE A 373 -9.23 -9.15 44.44
C PHE A 373 -8.59 -8.26 43.36
N ASN A 374 -8.07 -8.89 42.31
CA ASN A 374 -7.44 -8.22 41.18
C ASN A 374 -7.76 -9.02 39.93
N LEU A 375 -8.25 -8.32 38.89
CA LEU A 375 -8.68 -8.95 37.64
C LEU A 375 -7.56 -9.69 36.91
N GLY A 376 -6.30 -9.29 37.09
CA GLY A 376 -5.13 -9.99 36.55
C GLY A 376 -4.85 -11.35 37.21
N ASN A 377 -5.46 -11.63 38.37
CA ASN A 377 -5.36 -12.91 39.08
C ASN A 377 -6.59 -13.81 38.86
N ILE A 378 -7.46 -13.45 37.91
CA ILE A 378 -8.67 -14.19 37.58
C ILE A 378 -8.47 -14.90 36.24
N THR A 379 -8.77 -16.18 36.22
CA THR A 379 -8.85 -16.95 34.98
C THR A 379 -10.29 -16.96 34.48
N TYR A 380 -10.48 -16.68 33.19
CA TYR A 380 -11.78 -16.69 32.54
C TYR A 380 -11.93 -17.94 31.66
N SER A 381 -13.11 -18.56 31.66
CA SER A 381 -13.44 -19.67 30.79
C SER A 381 -14.92 -19.64 30.41
N ASN A 382 -15.30 -20.42 29.39
CA ASN A 382 -16.66 -20.45 28.83
C ASN A 382 -17.20 -19.05 28.49
N THR A 383 -16.32 -18.17 28.02
CA THR A 383 -16.65 -16.79 27.73
C THR A 383 -17.62 -16.72 26.56
N VAL A 384 -18.76 -16.06 26.78
CA VAL A 384 -19.75 -15.73 25.75
C VAL A 384 -19.84 -14.22 25.65
N ILE A 385 -19.54 -13.69 24.48
CA ILE A 385 -19.60 -12.25 24.19
C ILE A 385 -20.83 -12.00 23.33
N THR A 386 -21.68 -11.08 23.79
CA THR A 386 -22.90 -10.65 23.11
C THR A 386 -22.72 -9.20 22.67
N PRO A 387 -22.22 -8.97 21.44
CA PRO A 387 -22.02 -7.64 20.90
C PRO A 387 -23.32 -7.08 20.30
N VAL A 388 -23.51 -5.78 20.45
CA VAL A 388 -24.52 -4.97 19.76
C VAL A 388 -23.79 -3.94 18.92
N ILE A 389 -24.00 -4.02 17.61
CA ILE A 389 -23.38 -3.13 16.63
C ILE A 389 -24.47 -2.30 15.97
N ASN A 390 -24.27 -0.99 16.02
CA ASN A 390 -24.97 -0.04 15.18
C ASN A 390 -24.07 0.23 13.98
N GLY A 391 -24.38 -0.43 12.86
CA GLY A 391 -23.63 -0.30 11.62
C GLY A 391 -23.80 1.08 11.00
N ALA A 392 -22.74 1.60 10.41
CA ALA A 392 -22.72 2.87 9.68
C ALA A 392 -21.79 2.76 8.47
N TYR A 393 -21.88 3.74 7.58
CA TYR A 393 -20.92 3.89 6.50
C TYR A 393 -19.52 4.17 7.05
N TRP A 394 -18.52 3.67 6.34
CA TRP A 394 -17.13 4.02 6.55
C TRP A 394 -16.46 4.39 5.24
N GLU A 395 -15.38 5.17 5.34
CA GLU A 395 -14.49 5.51 4.23
C GLU A 395 -13.05 5.53 4.73
N LEU A 396 -12.12 5.13 3.87
CA LEU A 396 -10.70 5.30 4.19
C LEU A 396 -10.37 6.79 4.28
N ASN A 397 -9.46 7.12 5.21
CA ASN A 397 -9.04 8.50 5.41
C ASN A 397 -8.21 9.00 4.20
N GLU A 398 -7.42 8.10 3.62
CA GLU A 398 -6.63 8.37 2.42
C GLU A 398 -7.51 8.26 1.15
N LYS A 399 -7.43 9.29 0.29
CA LYS A 399 -8.23 9.43 -0.94
C LYS A 399 -7.38 10.02 -2.07
N ASN A 400 -7.87 9.93 -3.30
CA ASN A 400 -7.22 10.49 -4.49
C ASN A 400 -5.76 10.06 -4.67
N ILE A 401 -5.48 8.78 -4.43
CA ILE A 401 -4.15 8.20 -4.53
C ILE A 401 -3.88 7.93 -6.01
N SER A 402 -2.90 8.61 -6.60
CA SER A 402 -2.60 8.48 -8.03
C SER A 402 -1.17 8.06 -8.30
N TYR A 403 -0.96 7.30 -9.38
CA TYR A 403 0.35 6.86 -9.87
C TYR A 403 0.43 7.03 -11.39
N TYR A 404 1.61 7.40 -11.87
CA TYR A 404 1.94 7.25 -13.29
C TYR A 404 2.44 5.84 -13.56
N VAL A 405 1.83 5.16 -14.53
CA VAL A 405 2.17 3.79 -14.91
C VAL A 405 2.42 3.68 -16.42
N PRO A 406 3.28 2.77 -16.87
CA PRO A 406 3.46 2.55 -18.30
C PRO A 406 2.20 2.02 -18.97
N GLU A 407 2.13 2.25 -20.28
CA GLU A 407 1.19 1.58 -21.18
C GLU A 407 1.30 0.05 -21.05
N HIS A 408 0.16 -0.63 -21.05
CA HIS A 408 0.12 -2.09 -21.06
C HIS A 408 -0.59 -2.57 -22.32
N ILE A 409 0.20 -2.99 -23.30
CA ILE A 409 -0.30 -3.59 -24.54
C ILE A 409 -0.33 -5.10 -24.38
N LEU A 410 -1.53 -5.63 -24.24
CA LEU A 410 -1.84 -7.04 -24.12
C LEU A 410 -1.50 -7.79 -25.42
N SER A 411 -1.03 -9.01 -25.27
CA SER A 411 -0.81 -9.93 -26.40
C SER A 411 -2.11 -10.31 -27.09
N ASP A 412 -3.18 -10.46 -26.32
CA ASP A 412 -4.54 -10.64 -26.79
C ASP A 412 -5.37 -9.48 -26.21
N LYS A 413 -5.74 -8.55 -27.08
CA LYS A 413 -6.51 -7.35 -26.68
C LYS A 413 -7.88 -7.70 -26.11
N SER A 414 -8.42 -8.87 -26.46
CA SER A 414 -9.73 -9.34 -26.00
C SER A 414 -9.68 -10.05 -24.65
N ASN A 415 -8.50 -10.27 -24.07
CA ASN A 415 -8.34 -11.00 -22.82
C ASN A 415 -7.63 -10.16 -21.74
N PRO A 416 -8.36 -9.65 -20.72
CA PRO A 416 -7.79 -8.79 -19.68
C PRO A 416 -7.02 -9.57 -18.59
N ALA A 417 -6.86 -10.90 -18.71
CA ALA A 417 -6.25 -11.73 -17.66
C ALA A 417 -4.84 -11.28 -17.25
N ASN A 418 -4.06 -10.71 -18.18
CA ASN A 418 -2.72 -10.21 -17.90
C ASN A 418 -2.65 -8.69 -17.76
N ALA A 419 -3.76 -7.96 -17.91
CA ALA A 419 -3.78 -6.51 -17.77
C ALA A 419 -3.28 -6.08 -16.39
N THR A 420 -2.82 -4.84 -16.30
CA THR A 420 -2.58 -4.22 -15.00
C THR A 420 -3.89 -4.16 -14.25
N LYS A 421 -3.88 -4.51 -12.96
CA LYS A 421 -5.10 -4.58 -12.16
C LYS A 421 -4.96 -3.74 -10.92
N LEU A 422 -6.02 -3.06 -10.54
CA LEU A 422 -6.22 -2.62 -9.17
C LEU A 422 -6.35 -3.84 -8.27
N TYR A 423 -5.59 -3.85 -7.19
CA TYR A 423 -5.57 -4.88 -6.16
C TYR A 423 -6.03 -4.31 -4.84
N VAL A 424 -6.96 -4.99 -4.18
CA VAL A 424 -7.40 -4.68 -2.82
C VAL A 424 -7.40 -5.96 -1.99
N LYS A 425 -6.72 -5.92 -0.85
CA LYS A 425 -6.76 -6.96 0.18
C LYS A 425 -7.60 -6.47 1.33
N ALA A 426 -8.61 -7.24 1.71
CA ALA A 426 -9.50 -6.92 2.81
C ALA A 426 -9.67 -8.11 3.75
N SER A 427 -10.11 -7.84 4.97
CA SER A 427 -10.39 -8.84 6.00
C SER A 427 -11.77 -8.60 6.59
N ILE A 428 -12.50 -9.67 6.87
CA ILE A 428 -13.63 -9.64 7.80
C ILE A 428 -13.05 -9.88 9.18
N ALA A 429 -13.03 -8.80 9.97
CA ALA A 429 -12.69 -8.84 11.38
C ALA A 429 -13.75 -9.62 12.19
N SER A 430 -13.41 -9.91 13.43
CA SER A 430 -14.27 -10.60 14.37
C SER A 430 -14.71 -9.67 15.50
N MET A 431 -15.58 -10.19 16.36
CA MET A 431 -16.04 -9.46 17.54
C MET A 431 -14.96 -9.43 18.62
N PRO A 432 -14.95 -8.38 19.45
CA PRO A 432 -13.98 -8.25 20.54
C PRO A 432 -13.92 -9.51 21.38
N GLU A 433 -12.71 -9.86 21.84
CA GLU A 433 -12.49 -10.89 22.84
C GLU A 433 -12.54 -10.30 24.26
N LEU A 434 -12.76 -11.15 25.25
CA LEU A 434 -12.72 -10.73 26.65
C LEU A 434 -11.26 -10.53 27.06
N ASN A 435 -10.90 -9.28 27.31
CA ASN A 435 -9.61 -8.89 27.85
C ASN A 435 -9.79 -8.31 29.27
N PRO A 436 -9.03 -8.75 30.28
CA PRO A 436 -9.09 -8.20 31.64
C PRO A 436 -8.86 -6.68 31.72
N ASN A 437 -8.13 -6.10 30.76
CA ASN A 437 -7.90 -4.66 30.68
C ASN A 437 -9.11 -3.88 30.13
N ASN A 438 -10.06 -4.57 29.49
CA ASN A 438 -11.23 -3.97 28.85
C ASN A 438 -12.50 -4.21 29.67
N VAL A 439 -12.38 -4.59 30.94
CA VAL A 439 -13.51 -4.79 31.84
C VAL A 439 -13.20 -4.23 33.21
N GLN A 440 -14.25 -3.82 33.92
CA GLN A 440 -14.14 -3.37 35.30
C GLN A 440 -15.30 -3.95 36.11
N PHE A 441 -14.96 -4.73 37.13
CA PHE A 441 -15.90 -5.27 38.10
C PHE A 441 -15.17 -5.59 39.42
N SER A 442 -15.93 -5.72 40.49
CA SER A 442 -15.48 -6.03 41.84
C SER A 442 -15.86 -7.46 42.24
N GLU A 443 -15.35 -7.93 43.37
CA GLU A 443 -15.70 -9.25 43.93
C GLU A 443 -17.22 -9.43 44.10
N ASN A 444 -17.94 -8.35 44.41
CA ASN A 444 -19.38 -8.37 44.67
C ASN A 444 -20.22 -8.53 43.39
N ASP A 445 -19.65 -8.22 42.23
CA ASP A 445 -20.33 -8.36 40.93
C ASP A 445 -20.29 -9.80 40.43
N VAL A 446 -19.48 -10.67 41.07
CA VAL A 446 -19.38 -12.08 40.74
C VAL A 446 -20.43 -12.89 41.48
N VAL A 447 -21.20 -13.70 40.74
CA VAL A 447 -22.07 -14.71 41.31
C VAL A 447 -21.23 -15.94 41.65
N TRP A 448 -20.68 -15.96 42.86
CA TRP A 448 -19.88 -17.08 43.36
C TRP A 448 -20.70 -18.33 43.61
N GLU A 449 -20.10 -19.50 43.36
CA GLU A 449 -20.59 -20.75 43.91
C GLU A 449 -20.60 -20.68 45.43
N LYS A 450 -21.70 -21.09 46.05
CA LYS A 450 -21.88 -21.01 47.50
C LYS A 450 -22.00 -22.39 48.14
N ASP A 451 -21.42 -22.53 49.33
CA ASP A 451 -21.72 -23.61 50.27
C ASP A 451 -22.26 -22.99 51.55
N LYS A 452 -23.45 -23.42 51.99
CA LYS A 452 -24.15 -22.88 53.18
C LYS A 452 -24.29 -21.34 53.22
N GLY A 453 -24.39 -20.69 52.07
CA GLY A 453 -24.58 -19.25 51.94
C GLY A 453 -23.29 -18.42 51.86
N GLU A 454 -22.12 -19.04 52.06
CA GLU A 454 -20.80 -18.41 51.92
C GLU A 454 -20.12 -18.82 50.61
N ILE A 455 -19.11 -18.06 50.16
CA ILE A 455 -18.31 -18.42 48.98
C ILE A 455 -17.68 -19.80 49.22
N LYS A 456 -17.88 -20.71 48.27
CA LYS A 456 -17.29 -22.04 48.31
C LYS A 456 -15.81 -21.97 47.92
N TRP A 457 -14.94 -22.03 48.91
CA TRP A 457 -13.50 -22.05 48.73
C TRP A 457 -12.95 -23.48 48.62
N THR A 458 -12.10 -23.70 47.62
CA THR A 458 -11.33 -24.93 47.44
C THR A 458 -9.89 -24.70 47.90
N TYR A 459 -9.32 -25.70 48.56
CA TYR A 459 -7.97 -25.67 49.12
C TYR A 459 -7.13 -26.81 48.51
N PRO A 460 -5.79 -26.74 48.56
CA PRO A 460 -4.89 -27.74 47.97
C PRO A 460 -4.83 -29.06 48.76
N GLU A 461 -5.98 -29.66 49.11
CA GLU A 461 -6.04 -30.81 50.03
C GLU A 461 -5.27 -32.03 49.51
N ALA A 462 -5.33 -32.31 48.20
CA ALA A 462 -4.65 -33.44 47.59
C ALA A 462 -3.13 -33.27 47.45
N GLU A 463 -2.64 -32.03 47.41
CA GLU A 463 -1.21 -31.70 47.21
C GLU A 463 -0.56 -31.08 48.45
N ILE A 464 -1.30 -30.96 49.55
CA ILE A 464 -0.89 -30.18 50.74
C ILE A 464 0.46 -30.65 51.30
N GLY A 465 0.72 -31.95 51.32
CA GLY A 465 1.98 -32.50 51.83
C GLY A 465 3.21 -32.07 51.02
N THR A 466 3.07 -32.01 49.70
CA THR A 466 4.13 -31.55 48.79
C THR A 466 4.33 -30.05 48.91
N LEU A 467 3.25 -29.26 48.93
CA LEU A 467 3.34 -27.80 49.09
C LEU A 467 3.99 -27.41 50.41
N ILE A 468 3.60 -28.07 51.50
CA ILE A 468 4.18 -27.88 52.82
C ILE A 468 5.70 -28.12 52.80
N THR A 469 6.14 -29.18 52.15
CA THR A 469 7.57 -29.53 52.08
C THR A 469 8.35 -28.50 51.27
N ASN A 470 7.80 -28.10 50.12
CA ASN A 470 8.45 -27.16 49.21
C ASN A 470 8.45 -25.71 49.70
N ALA A 471 7.44 -25.32 50.47
CA ALA A 471 7.32 -23.98 51.03
C ALA A 471 8.15 -23.77 52.30
N PHE A 472 8.68 -24.86 52.89
CA PHE A 472 9.38 -24.81 54.16
C PHE A 472 10.76 -24.15 54.02
N ILE A 473 11.03 -23.19 54.90
CA ILE A 473 12.26 -22.44 55.00
C ILE A 473 12.69 -22.44 56.47
N ARG A 474 13.99 -22.62 56.69
CA ARG A 474 14.62 -22.35 58.00
C ARG A 474 15.13 -20.92 58.00
N GLU A 475 14.52 -20.06 58.81
CA GLU A 475 14.95 -18.68 58.96
C GLU A 475 15.90 -18.58 60.16
N PRO A 476 17.15 -18.11 60.00
CA PRO A 476 18.10 -18.00 61.10
C PRO A 476 17.67 -16.94 62.11
N ILE A 477 17.91 -17.20 63.40
CA ILE A 477 17.61 -16.23 64.46
C ILE A 477 18.77 -15.24 64.60
N PRO A 478 18.52 -13.91 64.50
CA PRO A 478 19.54 -12.91 64.73
C PRO A 478 20.18 -13.07 66.11
N GLY A 479 21.50 -13.26 66.16
CA GLY A 479 22.25 -13.41 67.41
C GLY A 479 22.25 -14.81 68.04
N ASN A 480 21.62 -15.82 67.41
CA ASN A 480 21.63 -17.20 67.90
C ASN A 480 21.86 -18.22 66.76
N SER A 481 23.13 -18.57 66.51
CA SER A 481 23.53 -19.46 65.41
C SER A 481 23.14 -20.93 65.58
N GLY A 482 22.68 -21.33 66.77
CA GLY A 482 22.22 -22.69 67.05
C GLY A 482 20.72 -22.91 66.82
N LYS A 483 19.99 -21.83 66.51
CA LYS A 483 18.53 -21.83 66.44
C LYS A 483 17.99 -21.23 65.14
N VAL A 484 16.84 -21.74 64.71
CA VAL A 484 16.09 -21.30 63.53
C VAL A 484 14.61 -21.18 63.85
N TYR A 485 13.92 -20.32 63.12
CA TYR A 485 12.47 -20.35 63.00
C TYR A 485 12.08 -21.28 61.86
N HIS A 486 11.02 -22.05 62.09
CA HIS A 486 10.38 -22.86 61.07
C HIS A 486 9.31 -22.03 60.37
N VAL A 487 9.50 -21.77 59.08
CA VAL A 487 8.72 -20.82 58.30
C VAL A 487 8.20 -21.50 57.05
N TRP A 488 6.98 -21.16 56.63
CA TRP A 488 6.48 -21.49 55.30
C TRP A 488 6.16 -20.22 54.54
N ASP A 489 6.68 -20.13 53.30
CA ASP A 489 6.33 -19.06 52.39
C ASP A 489 4.83 -19.13 52.04
N GLY A 490 4.06 -18.17 52.54
CA GLY A 490 2.61 -18.11 52.37
C GLY A 490 2.18 -18.06 50.91
N SER A 491 3.02 -17.50 50.02
CA SER A 491 2.74 -17.40 48.58
C SER A 491 2.68 -18.75 47.87
N LYS A 492 3.19 -19.82 48.50
CA LYS A 492 3.11 -21.18 47.96
C LYS A 492 1.77 -21.86 48.23
N PHE A 493 0.97 -21.34 49.15
CA PHE A 493 -0.36 -21.85 49.43
C PHE A 493 -1.41 -20.99 48.74
N TRP A 494 -2.55 -21.61 48.45
CA TRP A 494 -3.63 -20.95 47.75
C TRP A 494 -5.01 -21.41 48.25
N ARG A 495 -6.02 -20.60 47.98
CA ARG A 495 -7.42 -21.02 47.92
C ARG A 495 -8.05 -20.53 46.62
N GLU A 496 -9.08 -21.23 46.16
CA GLU A 496 -9.71 -20.94 44.87
C GLU A 496 -11.23 -20.86 45.03
N ALA A 497 -11.84 -19.83 44.45
CA ALA A 497 -13.29 -19.69 44.31
C ALA A 497 -13.67 -19.69 42.83
N ARG A 498 -14.88 -20.21 42.55
CA ARG A 498 -15.45 -20.29 41.21
C ARG A 498 -16.77 -19.54 41.17
N GLY A 499 -17.03 -18.83 40.09
CA GLY A 499 -18.23 -18.04 39.93
C GLY A 499 -18.52 -17.73 38.48
N THR A 500 -19.58 -16.96 38.26
CA THR A 500 -19.93 -16.40 36.94
C THR A 500 -20.07 -14.90 37.06
N VAL A 501 -19.61 -14.17 36.05
CA VAL A 501 -19.75 -12.71 35.98
C VAL A 501 -20.34 -12.32 34.63
N THR A 502 -21.17 -11.28 34.62
CA THR A 502 -21.64 -10.61 33.40
C THR A 502 -21.22 -9.14 33.48
N VAL A 503 -20.42 -8.70 32.51
CA VAL A 503 -19.84 -7.34 32.50
C VAL A 503 -19.98 -6.68 31.14
N THR A 504 -20.00 -5.35 31.13
CA THR A 504 -19.91 -4.57 29.89
C THR A 504 -18.46 -4.29 29.56
N LEU A 505 -18.07 -4.50 28.30
CA LEU A 505 -16.71 -4.19 27.83
C LEU A 505 -16.52 -2.66 27.74
N ILE A 506 -15.37 -2.20 28.17
CA ILE A 506 -14.90 -0.81 28.05
C ILE A 506 -14.28 -0.66 26.66
N ASN A 507 -14.78 0.32 25.89
CA ASN A 507 -14.31 0.64 24.53
C ASN A 507 -14.10 -0.61 23.65
N PRO A 508 -15.12 -1.45 23.45
CA PRO A 508 -15.00 -2.64 22.62
C PRO A 508 -14.68 -2.25 21.18
N ASP A 509 -13.74 -2.97 20.58
CA ASP A 509 -13.36 -2.81 19.17
C ASP A 509 -13.28 -4.16 18.47
N PHE A 510 -13.23 -4.15 17.14
CA PHE A 510 -13.09 -5.36 16.33
C PHE A 510 -11.76 -6.07 16.64
N ALA A 511 -11.80 -7.41 16.69
CA ALA A 511 -10.63 -8.25 16.89
C ALA A 511 -10.27 -9.01 15.61
N HIS A 512 -9.08 -9.60 15.55
CA HIS A 512 -8.60 -10.37 14.40
C HIS A 512 -8.70 -9.64 13.05
N ILE A 513 -8.32 -8.36 13.03
CA ILE A 513 -8.40 -7.55 11.81
C ILE A 513 -7.40 -8.05 10.78
N THR A 514 -6.13 -8.23 11.17
CA THR A 514 -5.02 -8.58 10.27
C THR A 514 -4.88 -10.08 9.97
N ASP A 515 -5.55 -10.93 10.73
CA ASP A 515 -5.50 -12.41 10.67
C ASP A 515 -6.89 -13.05 10.58
N GLY A 516 -7.93 -12.25 10.32
CA GLY A 516 -9.30 -12.69 10.14
C GLY A 516 -9.56 -13.45 8.82
N ASN A 517 -10.80 -13.41 8.35
CA ASN A 517 -11.14 -14.00 7.05
C ASN A 517 -10.70 -13.03 5.94
N ILE A 518 -9.52 -13.26 5.36
CA ILE A 518 -8.89 -12.41 4.35
C ILE A 518 -9.33 -12.79 2.93
N LYS A 519 -9.58 -11.78 2.09
CA LYS A 519 -9.86 -11.93 0.65
C LYS A 519 -9.11 -10.88 -0.17
N GLU A 520 -8.81 -11.25 -1.40
CA GLU A 520 -8.15 -10.39 -2.38
C GLU A 520 -9.07 -10.16 -3.58
N PHE A 521 -9.12 -8.92 -4.06
CA PHE A 521 -9.96 -8.44 -5.14
C PHE A 521 -9.08 -7.81 -6.22
N TYR A 522 -9.44 -8.02 -7.49
CA TYR A 522 -8.60 -7.65 -8.63
C TYR A 522 -9.44 -7.04 -9.76
N LEU A 523 -9.35 -5.74 -10.03
CA LEU A 523 -10.00 -5.12 -11.20
C LEU A 523 -9.01 -4.84 -12.32
N PRO A 524 -9.11 -5.50 -13.48
CA PRO A 524 -8.37 -5.10 -14.67
C PRO A 524 -8.62 -3.64 -15.01
N ILE A 525 -7.54 -2.88 -15.19
CA ILE A 525 -7.56 -1.53 -15.73
C ILE A 525 -7.51 -1.69 -17.24
N GLN A 526 -8.53 -1.15 -17.90
CA GLN A 526 -8.75 -1.35 -19.32
C GLN A 526 -9.38 -0.10 -19.92
N ASN A 527 -9.19 0.11 -21.23
CA ASN A 527 -9.90 1.17 -21.93
C ASN A 527 -11.41 0.94 -21.97
N THR A 528 -12.13 2.04 -22.13
CA THR A 528 -13.53 2.02 -22.55
C THR A 528 -13.61 1.52 -23.99
N PRO A 529 -14.27 0.38 -24.25
CA PRO A 529 -14.41 -0.13 -25.61
C PRO A 529 -15.15 0.87 -26.50
N THR A 530 -14.63 1.13 -27.69
CA THR A 530 -15.31 1.97 -28.68
C THR A 530 -16.16 1.11 -29.63
N THR A 531 -17.08 1.72 -30.36
CA THR A 531 -17.85 1.02 -31.41
C THR A 531 -16.95 0.44 -32.50
N GLU A 532 -15.77 1.04 -32.72
CA GLU A 532 -14.77 0.60 -33.70
C GLU A 532 -13.83 -0.48 -33.13
N ASN A 533 -13.57 -0.44 -31.81
CA ASN A 533 -12.73 -1.39 -31.09
C ASN A 533 -13.42 -1.89 -29.81
N PRO A 534 -14.42 -2.79 -29.92
CA PRO A 534 -15.30 -3.18 -28.82
C PRO A 534 -14.65 -4.12 -27.79
N VAL A 535 -13.38 -4.50 -27.98
CA VAL A 535 -12.66 -5.49 -27.16
C VAL A 535 -11.20 -5.07 -26.93
N ASP A 536 -10.95 -3.76 -26.76
CA ASP A 536 -9.59 -3.25 -26.59
C ASP A 536 -9.24 -2.99 -25.12
N TYR A 537 -8.85 -4.04 -24.41
CA TYR A 537 -8.56 -3.97 -22.97
C TYR A 537 -7.14 -3.49 -22.61
N ASN A 538 -6.46 -2.81 -23.52
CA ASN A 538 -5.16 -2.21 -23.21
C ASN A 538 -5.30 -1.05 -22.21
N ILE A 539 -4.15 -0.55 -21.75
CA ILE A 539 -4.05 0.72 -21.03
C ILE A 539 -3.31 1.67 -21.96
N TYR A 540 -3.96 2.75 -22.36
CA TYR A 540 -3.38 3.78 -23.22
C TYR A 540 -2.78 4.93 -22.43
N ARG A 541 -1.74 5.50 -23.03
CA ARG A 541 -1.08 6.70 -22.52
C ARG A 541 -2.00 7.91 -22.70
N ASN A 542 -1.70 9.02 -22.01
CA ASN A 542 -2.52 10.25 -21.97
C ASN A 542 -3.91 10.13 -21.33
N HIS A 543 -4.26 8.96 -20.80
CA HIS A 543 -5.53 8.77 -20.11
C HIS A 543 -5.32 8.78 -18.60
N GLU A 544 -6.32 9.30 -17.89
CA GLU A 544 -6.49 9.04 -16.46
C GLU A 544 -7.51 7.90 -16.29
N TYR A 545 -7.10 6.83 -15.61
CA TYR A 545 -7.98 5.75 -15.19
C TYR A 545 -8.36 5.99 -13.73
N LYS A 546 -9.58 6.47 -13.51
CA LYS A 546 -10.08 6.79 -12.17
C LYS A 546 -11.04 5.71 -11.69
N PHE A 547 -10.88 5.26 -10.44
CA PHE A 547 -11.76 4.25 -9.86
C PHE A 547 -12.08 4.49 -8.39
N SER A 548 -13.23 3.95 -8.01
CA SER A 548 -13.74 3.92 -6.63
C SER A 548 -14.02 2.48 -6.21
N VAL A 549 -13.89 2.19 -4.92
CA VAL A 549 -14.10 0.86 -4.34
C VAL A 549 -15.19 0.92 -3.29
N HIS A 550 -16.18 0.05 -3.41
CA HIS A 550 -17.39 0.04 -2.58
C HIS A 550 -17.59 -1.33 -1.93
N ALA A 551 -17.51 -1.40 -0.60
CA ALA A 551 -17.86 -2.59 0.16
C ALA A 551 -19.36 -2.61 0.46
N LEU A 552 -20.11 -3.48 -0.21
CA LEU A 552 -21.59 -3.50 -0.18
C LEU A 552 -22.14 -4.59 0.77
N GLU A 553 -21.42 -5.71 0.90
CA GLU A 553 -21.77 -6.82 1.80
C GLU A 553 -20.52 -7.63 2.22
N GLN A 554 -20.69 -8.62 3.09
CA GLN A 554 -19.61 -9.56 3.48
C GLN A 554 -19.56 -10.78 2.57
N TRP A 555 -18.34 -11.28 2.29
CA TRP A 555 -18.18 -12.53 1.54
C TRP A 555 -18.40 -13.75 2.42
N THR A 556 -18.91 -14.83 1.82
CA THR A 556 -19.15 -16.08 2.53
C THR A 556 -17.82 -16.76 2.95
N PRO A 557 -17.67 -17.21 4.21
CA PRO A 557 -16.42 -17.81 4.72
C PRO A 557 -15.98 -19.12 4.03
N THR A 558 -16.87 -19.82 3.34
CA THR A 558 -16.66 -21.20 2.88
C THR A 558 -16.04 -21.34 1.49
N ALA A 559 -15.88 -20.26 0.73
CA ALA A 559 -15.40 -20.35 -0.65
C ALA A 559 -13.89 -20.05 -0.76
N ARG A 560 -13.05 -20.99 -0.29
CA ARG A 560 -11.59 -20.96 -0.54
C ARG A 560 -11.22 -21.00 -2.03
N ASN A 561 -12.17 -21.33 -2.93
CA ASN A 561 -11.96 -21.45 -4.37
C ASN A 561 -13.00 -20.73 -5.24
N ALA A 562 -13.84 -19.83 -4.69
CA ALA A 562 -14.62 -18.96 -5.57
C ALA A 562 -13.70 -17.83 -6.06
N VAL A 563 -13.37 -17.90 -7.34
CA VAL A 563 -13.01 -16.72 -8.14
C VAL A 563 -14.21 -15.79 -8.00
N SER A 564 -14.11 -14.77 -7.14
CA SER A 564 -15.08 -13.67 -7.10
C SER A 564 -14.77 -12.84 -8.33
N GLU A 565 -15.70 -12.76 -9.25
CA GLU A 565 -15.53 -12.11 -10.52
C GLU A 565 -15.69 -10.61 -10.31
N THR A 566 -14.59 -9.88 -10.39
CA THR A 566 -14.67 -8.42 -10.42
C THR A 566 -15.52 -7.96 -11.60
N VAL A 567 -16.73 -7.46 -11.31
CA VAL A 567 -17.66 -7.02 -12.34
C VAL A 567 -17.39 -5.56 -12.70
N ASN A 568 -16.94 -5.33 -13.94
CA ASN A 568 -17.06 -4.03 -14.59
C ASN A 568 -18.53 -3.78 -14.96
N ASN A 569 -18.98 -2.54 -14.73
CA ASN A 569 -20.31 -1.97 -15.02
C ASN A 569 -21.19 -2.84 -15.96
N GLY A 570 -22.00 -3.76 -15.41
CA GLY A 570 -22.94 -4.53 -16.26
C GLY A 570 -23.59 -5.80 -15.73
N ASN A 571 -23.02 -6.55 -14.78
CA ASN A 571 -23.60 -7.84 -14.34
C ASN A 571 -24.12 -7.83 -12.89
N ASN A 572 -25.40 -8.18 -12.75
CA ASN A 572 -26.21 -8.20 -11.52
C ASN A 572 -26.02 -9.47 -10.66
N THR A 573 -24.79 -9.93 -10.43
CA THR A 573 -24.53 -10.99 -9.45
C THR A 573 -23.80 -10.38 -8.27
N ALA A 574 -24.45 -10.46 -7.10
CA ALA A 574 -24.03 -9.84 -5.85
C ALA A 574 -22.59 -10.22 -5.47
N GLU A 575 -21.72 -9.21 -5.33
CA GLU A 575 -20.35 -9.37 -4.83
C GLU A 575 -20.03 -8.35 -3.74
N SER A 576 -19.22 -8.78 -2.76
CA SER A 576 -18.98 -8.09 -1.49
C SER A 576 -18.24 -6.76 -1.61
N ILE A 577 -17.28 -6.65 -2.52
CA ILE A 577 -16.59 -5.40 -2.87
C ILE A 577 -16.73 -5.18 -4.37
N VAL A 578 -17.23 -4.01 -4.75
CA VAL A 578 -17.39 -3.60 -6.14
C VAL A 578 -16.40 -2.51 -6.49
N LEU A 579 -15.72 -2.68 -7.62
CA LEU A 579 -14.70 -1.77 -8.14
C LEU A 579 -15.32 -1.05 -9.36
N ARG A 580 -15.36 0.28 -9.35
CA ARG A 580 -16.04 1.08 -10.36
C ARG A 580 -15.05 1.96 -11.12
N PHE A 581 -15.16 1.96 -12.45
CA PHE A 581 -14.55 2.98 -13.30
C PHE A 581 -15.38 4.27 -13.27
N ASN A 582 -14.73 5.39 -12.98
CA ASN A 582 -15.37 6.69 -12.93
C ASN A 582 -15.08 7.40 -14.26
N ASP A 583 -16.02 7.33 -15.21
CA ASP A 583 -15.97 8.17 -16.40
C ASP A 583 -16.27 9.63 -16.00
N HIS A 584 -15.36 10.54 -16.34
CA HIS A 584 -15.62 11.98 -16.40
C HIS A 584 -15.33 12.49 -17.80
#